data_AF-A0A1N7S936-F1
#
_entry.id   AF-A0A1N7S936-F1
#
_cell.length_a   1.000
_cell.length_b   1.000
_cell.length_c   1.000
_cell.angle_alpha   90.00
_cell.angle_beta   90.00
_cell.angle_gamma   90.00
#
_symmetry.space_group_name_H-M   'P 1'
#
loop_
_entity.id
_entity.type
_entity.pdbx_description
1 polymer ?
#
loop_
_entity_poly.entity_id
_entity_poly.type
_entity_poly.pdbx_seq_one_letter_code
_entity_poly.pdbx_strand_id
1 'polypeptide(L)' 'MAADEWVREAERESKLVDALYRARYAIAVHNGMTVRSDDEEWALDFAQELKLIDTALTMAGIDTRRLKQ' A
#
# COMPACT_ATOMS: atom_id res chain seq x y z
N MET A 1 13.66 -30.80 -3.72
CA MET A 1 12.63 -30.20 -4.60
C MET A 1 11.66 -29.32 -3.81
N ALA A 2 11.07 -29.80 -2.72
CA ALA A 2 10.19 -29.00 -1.86
C ALA A 2 10.86 -27.75 -1.23
N ALA A 3 12.11 -27.85 -0.76
CA ALA A 3 12.78 -26.71 -0.12
C ALA A 3 12.97 -25.49 -1.05
N ASP A 4 13.22 -25.72 -2.34
CA ASP A 4 13.47 -24.65 -3.32
C ASP A 4 12.16 -23.93 -3.72
N GLU A 5 11.06 -24.67 -3.74
CA GLU A 5 9.71 -24.14 -3.99
C GLU A 5 9.23 -23.27 -2.83
N TRP A 6 9.47 -23.69 -1.59
CA TRP A 6 9.16 -22.92 -0.38
C TRP A 6 9.95 -21.61 -0.30
N VAL A 7 11.24 -21.63 -0.66
CA VAL A 7 12.07 -20.42 -0.71
C VAL A 7 11.55 -19.44 -1.76
N ARG A 8 11.20 -19.94 -2.95
CA ARG A 8 10.64 -19.10 -4.02
C ARG A 8 9.32 -18.46 -3.64
N GLU A 9 8.45 -19.17 -2.93
CA GLU A 9 7.17 -18.62 -2.50
C GLU A 9 7.35 -17.56 -1.41
N ALA A 10 8.23 -17.80 -0.42
CA ALA A 10 8.58 -16.81 0.58
C ALA A 10 9.19 -15.53 -0.03
N GLU A 11 10.04 -15.67 -1.05
CA GLU A 11 10.59 -14.51 -1.78
C GLU A 11 9.51 -13.74 -2.55
N ARG A 12 8.54 -14.44 -3.14
CA ARG A 12 7.43 -13.83 -3.87
C ARG A 12 6.53 -13.06 -2.92
N GLU A 13 6.16 -13.66 -1.79
CA GLU A 13 5.38 -13.02 -0.74
C GLU A 13 6.10 -11.79 -0.18
N SER A 14 7.39 -11.89 0.09
CA SER A 14 8.22 -10.76 0.55
C SER A 14 8.21 -9.58 -0.46
N LYS A 15 8.44 -9.87 -1.74
CA LYS A 15 8.41 -8.83 -2.80
C LYS A 15 7.03 -8.21 -2.97
N LEU A 16 5.96 -8.99 -2.82
CA LEU A 16 4.58 -8.50 -2.88
C LEU A 16 4.29 -7.53 -1.73
N VAL A 17 4.66 -7.91 -0.51
CA VAL A 17 4.50 -7.06 0.69
C VAL A 17 5.29 -5.77 0.54
N ASP A 18 6.55 -5.83 0.08
CA ASP A 18 7.37 -4.65 -0.17
C ASP A 18 6.75 -3.70 -1.22
N ALA A 19 6.20 -4.25 -2.30
CA ALA A 19 5.53 -3.47 -3.33
C ALA A 19 4.28 -2.76 -2.78
N LEU A 20 3.47 -3.47 -1.98
CA LEU A 20 2.29 -2.91 -1.33
C LEU A 20 2.66 -1.81 -0.33
N TYR A 21 3.74 -1.98 0.42
CA TYR A 21 4.27 -0.95 1.31
C TYR A 21 4.66 0.33 0.57
N ARG A 22 5.39 0.19 -0.55
CA ARG A 22 5.79 1.33 -1.39
C ARG A 22 4.58 2.03 -2.00
N ALA A 23 3.61 1.26 -2.51
CA ALA A 23 2.37 1.80 -3.06
C ALA A 23 1.59 2.58 -2.00
N ARG A 24 1.42 1.99 -0.81
CA ARG A 24 0.74 2.64 0.32
C ARG A 24 1.41 3.95 0.70
N TYR A 25 2.74 3.96 0.83
CA TYR A 25 3.50 5.16 1.20
C TYR A 25 3.33 6.25 0.15
N ALA A 26 3.52 5.91 -1.13
CA ALA A 26 3.36 6.86 -2.22
C ALA A 26 1.97 7.51 -2.22
N ILE A 27 0.91 6.71 -2.08
CA ILE A 27 -0.46 7.22 -2.07
C ILE A 27 -0.71 8.06 -0.80
N ALA A 28 -0.24 7.62 0.37
CA ALA A 28 -0.45 8.34 1.63
C ALA A 28 0.16 9.74 1.61
N VAL A 29 1.33 9.90 0.98
CA VAL A 29 1.99 11.21 0.84
C VAL A 29 1.17 12.19 0.00
N HIS A 30 0.44 11.70 -1.00
CA HIS A 30 -0.35 12.55 -1.90
C HIS A 30 -1.79 12.73 -1.42
N ASN A 31 -2.28 11.85 -0.54
CA ASN A 31 -3.61 11.97 0.03
C ASN A 31 -3.75 13.25 0.86
N GLY A 32 -4.81 14.00 0.64
CA GLY A 32 -5.05 15.30 1.25
C GLY A 32 -4.25 16.45 0.64
N MET A 33 -3.38 16.21 -0.35
CA MET A 33 -2.76 17.30 -1.10
C MET A 33 -3.81 17.99 -1.96
N THR A 34 -3.81 19.31 -1.90
CA THR A 34 -4.71 20.13 -2.70
C THR A 34 -4.16 20.31 -4.11
N VAL A 35 -4.98 19.98 -5.11
CA VAL A 35 -4.70 20.17 -6.52
C VAL A 35 -5.57 21.32 -7.02
N ARG A 36 -4.98 22.17 -7.86
CA ARG A 36 -5.67 23.25 -8.55
C ARG A 36 -5.58 23.04 -10.05
N SER A 37 -6.72 23.06 -10.74
CA SER A 37 -6.81 23.06 -12.19
C SER A 37 -7.80 24.12 -12.61
N ASP A 38 -7.40 24.97 -13.57
CA ASP A 38 -8.19 26.13 -14.00
C ASP A 38 -8.63 26.98 -12.79
N ASP A 39 -9.93 26.96 -12.49
CA ASP A 39 -10.57 27.69 -11.38
C ASP A 39 -11.06 26.78 -10.25
N GLU A 40 -10.79 25.47 -10.32
CA GLU A 40 -11.19 24.49 -9.31
C GLU A 40 -10.01 24.06 -8.43
N GLU A 41 -10.29 23.93 -7.15
CA GLU A 41 -9.36 23.46 -6.13
C GLU A 41 -10.02 22.35 -5.32
N TRP A 42 -9.37 21.18 -5.25
CA TRP A 42 -9.87 20.05 -4.49
C TRP A 42 -8.72 19.29 -3.83
N ALA A 43 -9.00 18.69 -2.67
CA ALA A 43 -8.08 17.76 -2.03
C ALA A 43 -8.14 16.41 -2.75
N LEU A 44 -6.98 15.81 -3.00
CA LEU A 44 -6.91 14.41 -3.40
C LEU A 44 -7.43 13.54 -2.25
N ASP A 45 -8.40 12.69 -2.51
CA ASP A 45 -8.92 11.71 -1.55
C ASP A 45 -8.66 10.31 -2.07
N PHE A 46 -7.64 9.67 -1.49
CA PHE A 46 -7.25 8.29 -1.72
C PHE A 46 -7.57 7.39 -0.52
N ALA A 47 -8.50 7.79 0.36
CA ALA A 47 -8.83 7.02 1.55
C ALA A 47 -9.28 5.59 1.21
N GLN A 48 -9.94 5.40 0.07
CA GLN A 48 -10.41 4.09 -0.38
C GLN A 48 -9.24 3.19 -0.83
N GLU A 49 -8.31 3.72 -1.62
CA GLU A 49 -7.11 3.04 -2.09
C GLU A 49 -6.21 2.65 -0.91
N LEU A 50 -6.02 3.57 0.04
CA LEU A 50 -5.28 3.29 1.28
C LEU A 50 -5.93 2.16 2.08
N LYS A 51 -7.26 2.16 2.19
CA LYS A 51 -8.01 1.09 2.87
C LYS A 51 -7.87 -0.26 2.16
N LEU A 52 -7.87 -0.29 0.83
CA LEU A 52 -7.68 -1.51 0.04
C LEU A 52 -6.28 -2.09 0.27
N ILE A 53 -5.25 -1.26 0.24
CA ILE A 53 -3.87 -1.70 0.49
C ILE A 53 -3.70 -2.16 1.95
N ASP A 54 -4.29 -1.45 2.91
CA ASP A 54 -4.28 -1.86 4.31
C ASP A 54 -4.96 -3.22 4.52
N THR A 55 -6.05 -3.48 3.80
CA THR A 55 -6.73 -4.78 3.84
C THR A 55 -5.86 -5.89 3.26
N ALA A 56 -5.20 -5.64 2.11
CA ALA A 56 -4.31 -6.61 1.48
C ALA A 56 -3.10 -6.95 2.37
N LEU A 57 -2.46 -5.94 2.99
CA LEU A 57 -1.37 -6.13 3.93
C LEU A 57 -1.82 -6.92 5.17
N THR A 58 -3.02 -6.63 5.70
CA THR A 58 -3.59 -7.38 6.84
C THR A 58 -3.83 -8.85 6.47
N MET A 59 -4.32 -9.13 5.26
CA MET A 59 -4.48 -10.50 4.76
C MET A 59 -3.14 -11.25 4.62
N ALA A 60 -2.05 -10.54 4.35
CA ALA A 60 -0.68 -11.07 4.35
C ALA A 60 -0.07 -11.21 5.77
N GLY A 61 -0.86 -10.99 6.83
CA GLY A 61 -0.40 -11.12 8.22
C GLY A 61 0.37 -9.91 8.75
N ILE A 62 0.37 -8.78 8.03
CA ILE A 62 1.07 -7.55 8.41
C ILE A 62 0.14 -6.64 9.20
N ASP A 63 0.57 -6.18 10.38
CA ASP A 63 -0.19 -5.23 11.19
C ASP A 63 -0.08 -3.79 10.64
N THR A 64 -1.14 -3.34 9.99
CA THR A 64 -1.24 -2.02 9.35
C THR A 64 -1.56 -0.88 10.32
N ARG A 65 -1.88 -1.17 11.60
CA ARG A 65 -2.17 -0.13 12.61
C ARG A 65 -0.98 0.80 12.86
N ARG A 66 0.24 0.30 12.64
CA ARG A 66 1.49 1.05 12.76
C ARG A 66 1.75 1.99 11.58
N LEU A 67 0.92 1.93 10.53
CA LEU A 67 1.10 2.68 9.29
C LEU A 67 0.20 3.92 9.19
N LYS A 68 -0.66 4.14 10.17
CA LYS A 68 -1.38 5.41 10.31
C LYS A 68 -0.41 6.47 10.83
N GLN A 69 -0.01 7.39 9.95
CA GLN A 69 0.55 8.68 10.34
C GLN A 69 -0.59 9.67 10.57
#